data_AF-A0A5E4K2R6-F1
#
_entry.id   AF-A0A5E4K2R6-F1
#
_cell.length_a   1.000
_cell.length_b   1.000
_cell.length_c   1.000
_cell.angle_alpha   90.00
_cell.angle_beta   90.00
_cell.angle_gamma   90.00
#
_symmetry.space_group_name_H-M   'P 1'
#
loop_
_entity.id
_entity.type
_entity.pdbx_description
1 polymer ?
#
loop_
_entity_poly.entity_id
_entity_poly.type
_entity_poly.pdbx_seq_one_letter_code
_entity_poly.pdbx_strand_id
1 'polypeptide(L)'
;MTNQQLVDFINEARRRGFSDAQIKDALVRHCWPAEKVDSAFEFLTPKFKSKNQVAIFLSDDLLEIIEKRAKKNMQTISEQIEEILRKSCVSYKGGKSINTNPEKLDDTLVGLFSRRRGGGRRRKA
;
A
#
# COMPACT_ATOMS: atom_id res chain seq x y z
N MET A 1 -29.85 -9.35 14.85
CA MET A 1 -29.57 -8.15 15.65
C MET A 1 -28.50 -8.52 16.66
N THR A 2 -27.34 -7.86 16.61
CA THR A 2 -26.22 -8.12 17.54
C THR A 2 -26.51 -7.50 18.90
N ASN A 3 -26.19 -8.21 19.99
CA ASN A 3 -26.37 -7.69 21.34
C ASN A 3 -25.24 -6.70 21.65
N GLN A 4 -25.56 -5.42 21.77
CA GLN A 4 -24.57 -4.35 21.99
C GLN A 4 -23.76 -4.57 23.28
N GLN A 5 -24.39 -5.09 24.34
CA GLN A 5 -23.72 -5.35 25.62
C GLN A 5 -22.61 -6.40 25.49
N LEU A 6 -22.83 -7.41 24.64
CA LEU A 6 -21.85 -8.46 24.38
C LEU A 6 -20.64 -7.91 23.60
N VAL A 7 -20.90 -7.03 22.64
CA VAL A 7 -19.86 -6.35 21.86
C VAL A 7 -19.00 -5.45 22.75
N ASP A 8 -19.64 -4.68 23.64
CA ASP A 8 -18.95 -3.79 24.57
C ASP A 8 -18.08 -4.59 25.57
N PHE A 9 -18.61 -5.71 26.07
CA PHE A 9 -17.85 -6.63 26.93
C PHE A 9 -16.62 -7.21 26.24
N ILE A 10 -16.75 -7.70 25.00
CA ILE A 10 -15.62 -8.26 24.24
C ILE A 10 -14.55 -7.18 24.02
N ASN A 11 -14.96 -5.95 23.70
CA ASN A 11 -14.02 -4.83 23.55
C ASN A 11 -13.31 -4.49 24.86
N GLU A 12 -14.02 -4.50 25.99
CA GLU A 12 -13.41 -4.27 27.30
C GLU A 12 -12.42 -5.39 27.66
N ALA A 13 -12.77 -6.65 27.43
CA ALA A 13 -11.89 -7.79 27.67
C ALA A 13 -10.63 -7.74 26.80
N ARG A 14 -10.75 -7.33 25.53
CA ARG A 14 -9.58 -7.09 24.66
C ARG A 14 -8.68 -5.97 25.19
N ARG A 15 -9.25 -4.85 25.68
CA ARG A 15 -8.47 -3.77 26.32
C ARG A 15 -7.72 -4.24 27.57
N ARG A 16 -8.29 -5.19 28.30
CA ARG A 16 -7.67 -5.82 29.48
C ARG A 16 -6.59 -6.85 29.12
N GLY A 17 -6.40 -7.16 27.83
CA GLY A 17 -5.34 -8.05 27.34
C GLY A 17 -5.72 -9.53 27.23
N PHE A 18 -7.01 -9.88 27.31
CA PHE A 18 -7.44 -11.26 27.10
C PHE A 18 -7.45 -11.63 25.61
N SER A 19 -7.02 -12.86 25.31
CA SER A 19 -7.09 -13.39 23.94
C SER A 19 -8.52 -13.75 23.54
N ASP A 20 -8.83 -13.68 22.25
CA ASP A 20 -10.17 -13.99 21.73
C ASP A 20 -10.62 -15.41 22.09
N ALA A 21 -9.70 -16.38 22.14
CA ALA A 21 -9.99 -17.76 22.57
C ALA A 21 -10.42 -17.83 24.05
N GLN A 22 -9.75 -17.09 24.93
CA GLN A 22 -10.10 -17.01 26.35
C GLN A 22 -11.45 -16.33 26.57
N ILE A 23 -11.74 -15.27 25.80
CA ILE A 23 -13.02 -14.57 25.88
C ILE A 23 -14.16 -15.47 25.41
N LYS A 24 -13.97 -16.20 24.30
CA LYS A 24 -14.96 -17.19 23.81
C LYS A 24 -15.24 -18.28 24.83
N ASP A 25 -14.19 -18.90 25.37
CA ASP A 25 -14.31 -19.98 26.35
C ASP A 25 -15.00 -19.49 27.64
N ALA A 26 -14.66 -18.29 28.14
CA ALA A 26 -15.34 -17.69 29.28
C ALA A 26 -16.84 -17.46 29.02
N LEU A 27 -17.21 -16.94 27.84
CA LEU A 27 -18.61 -16.70 27.49
C LEU A 27 -19.40 -18.02 27.39
N VAL A 28 -18.83 -19.06 26.78
CA VAL A 28 -19.46 -20.39 26.66
C VAL A 28 -19.63 -21.04 28.03
N ARG A 29 -18.61 -20.96 28.91
CA ARG A 29 -18.68 -21.46 30.30
C ARG A 29 -19.77 -20.77 31.12
N HIS A 30 -20.06 -19.51 30.84
CA HIS A 30 -21.15 -18.76 31.46
C HIS A 30 -22.49 -18.91 30.73
N CYS A 31 -22.67 -20.00 29.98
CA CYS A 31 -23.92 -20.36 29.30
C CYS A 31 -24.38 -19.34 28.24
N TRP A 32 -23.48 -18.53 27.67
CA TRP A 32 -23.84 -17.72 26.51
C TRP A 32 -24.03 -18.63 25.28
N PRO A 33 -25.10 -18.43 24.49
CA PRO A 33 -25.28 -19.17 23.25
C PRO A 33 -24.11 -18.96 22.29
N ALA A 34 -23.45 -20.05 21.89
CA ALA A 34 -22.28 -20.00 21.01
C ALA A 34 -22.55 -19.23 19.71
N GLU A 35 -23.73 -19.40 19.12
CA GLU A 35 -24.18 -18.68 17.92
C GLU A 35 -24.12 -17.15 18.07
N LYS A 36 -24.52 -16.63 19.25
CA LYS A 36 -24.51 -15.19 19.52
C LYS A 36 -23.10 -14.67 19.77
N VAL A 37 -22.26 -15.49 20.40
CA VAL A 37 -20.84 -15.19 20.63
C VAL A 37 -20.12 -15.08 19.30
N ASP A 38 -20.25 -16.09 18.43
CA ASP A 38 -19.59 -16.09 17.13
C ASP A 38 -20.06 -14.94 16.23
N SER A 39 -21.37 -14.64 16.21
CA SER A 39 -21.89 -13.48 15.49
C SER A 39 -21.33 -12.14 16.01
N ALA A 40 -21.14 -12.01 17.33
CA ALA A 40 -20.53 -10.81 17.91
C ALA A 40 -19.04 -10.68 17.54
N PHE A 41 -18.29 -11.80 17.53
CA PHE A 41 -16.91 -11.80 17.06
C PHE A 41 -16.80 -11.48 15.57
N GLU A 42 -17.69 -12.00 14.73
CA GLU A 42 -17.71 -11.69 13.29
C GLU A 42 -18.03 -10.20 13.02
N PHE A 43 -18.90 -9.60 13.84
CA PHE A 43 -19.18 -8.17 13.78
C PHE A 43 -17.96 -7.31 14.17
N LEU A 44 -17.20 -7.77 15.17
CA LEU A 44 -16.00 -7.09 15.67
C LEU A 44 -14.77 -7.31 14.81
N THR A 45 -14.71 -8.39 14.02
CA THR A 45 -13.64 -8.56 13.04
C THR A 45 -13.75 -7.45 12.00
N PRO A 46 -12.71 -6.63 11.79
CA PRO A 46 -12.75 -5.57 10.80
C PRO A 46 -12.98 -6.19 9.42
N LYS A 47 -14.19 -6.04 8.88
CA LYS A 47 -14.46 -6.39 7.48
C LYS A 47 -13.65 -5.43 6.62
N PHE A 48 -12.64 -5.94 5.93
CA PHE A 48 -11.88 -5.16 4.96
C PHE A 48 -12.89 -4.53 3.97
N LYS A 49 -13.01 -3.20 3.97
CA LYS A 49 -13.83 -2.47 3.00
C LYS A 49 -13.11 -2.51 1.66
N SER A 50 -13.32 -3.60 0.93
CA SER A 50 -12.63 -3.98 -0.31
C SER A 50 -13.13 -3.25 -1.56
N LYS A 51 -13.53 -1.96 -1.47
CA LYS A 51 -14.05 -1.26 -2.67
C LYS A 51 -12.97 -1.18 -3.78
N ASN A 52 -11.69 -1.10 -3.42
CA ASN A 52 -10.57 -0.88 -4.34
C ASN A 52 -9.42 -1.88 -4.12
N GLN A 53 -9.70 -3.18 -3.99
CA GLN A 53 -8.64 -4.20 -3.93
C GLN A 53 -8.40 -4.80 -5.32
N VAL A 54 -7.13 -5.02 -5.67
CA VAL A 54 -6.70 -5.69 -6.90
C VAL A 54 -5.84 -6.87 -6.50
N ALA A 55 -6.25 -8.07 -6.89
CA ALA A 55 -5.41 -9.26 -6.79
C ALA A 55 -4.53 -9.36 -8.03
N ILE A 56 -3.22 -9.39 -7.85
CA ILE A 56 -2.25 -9.48 -8.94
C ILE A 56 -1.38 -10.71 -8.69
N PHE A 57 -1.29 -11.57 -9.69
CA PHE A 57 -0.35 -12.69 -9.70
C PHE A 57 0.90 -12.26 -10.46
N LEU A 58 2.05 -12.39 -9.82
CA LEU A 58 3.35 -12.03 -10.37
C LEU A 58 4.21 -13.29 -10.54
N SER A 59 5.07 -13.31 -11.55
CA SER A 59 6.12 -14.32 -11.63
C SER A 59 7.22 -14.05 -10.59
N ASP A 60 7.93 -15.11 -10.19
CA ASP A 60 8.99 -15.05 -9.19
C ASP A 60 10.08 -14.02 -9.56
N ASP A 61 10.47 -13.99 -10.84
CA ASP A 61 11.46 -13.03 -11.36
C ASP A 61 11.03 -11.56 -11.13
N LEU A 62 9.75 -11.25 -11.34
CA LEU A 62 9.22 -9.90 -11.13
C LEU A 62 9.13 -9.57 -9.63
N LEU A 63 8.75 -10.55 -8.83
CA LEU A 63 8.66 -10.40 -7.38
C LEU A 63 10.04 -10.05 -6.79
N GLU A 64 11.09 -10.76 -7.20
CA GLU A 64 12.46 -10.47 -6.75
C GLU A 64 12.92 -9.03 -7.09
N ILE A 65 12.59 -8.56 -8.30
CA ILE A 65 12.96 -7.21 -8.74
C ILE A 65 12.23 -6.15 -7.89
N ILE A 66 10.94 -6.37 -7.61
CA ILE A 66 10.14 -5.47 -6.79
C ILE A 66 10.65 -5.47 -5.35
N GLU A 67 11.01 -6.62 -4.79
CA GLU A 67 11.58 -6.72 -3.44
C GLU A 67 12.91 -5.96 -3.31
N LYS A 68 13.81 -6.11 -4.28
CA LYS A 68 15.10 -5.38 -4.30
C LYS A 68 14.86 -3.86 -4.31
N ARG A 69 13.86 -3.39 -5.06
CA ARG A 69 13.47 -1.96 -5.09
C ARG A 69 12.81 -1.52 -3.79
N ALA A 70 11.91 -2.31 -3.23
CA ALA A 70 11.22 -2.02 -1.99
C ALA A 70 12.21 -1.85 -0.83
N LYS A 71 13.20 -2.76 -0.71
CA LYS A 71 14.28 -2.66 0.28
C LYS A 71 15.11 -1.39 0.11
N LYS A 72 15.47 -1.03 -1.12
CA LYS A 72 16.24 0.20 -1.41
C LYS A 72 15.48 1.46 -1.02
N ASN A 73 14.16 1.46 -1.21
CA ASN A 73 13.29 2.60 -0.94
C ASN A 73 12.72 2.59 0.50
N MET A 74 13.10 1.62 1.33
CA MET A 74 12.57 1.41 2.68
C MET A 74 11.03 1.30 2.71
N GLN A 75 10.47 0.60 1.73
CA GLN A 75 9.03 0.38 1.56
C GLN A 75 8.68 -1.10 1.66
N THR A 76 7.41 -1.39 1.95
CA THR A 76 6.84 -2.73 1.76
C THR A 76 6.61 -3.03 0.28
N ILE A 77 6.45 -4.31 -0.09
CA ILE A 77 6.18 -4.72 -1.48
C ILE A 77 4.89 -4.07 -1.99
N SER A 78 3.83 -4.04 -1.17
CA SER A 78 2.54 -3.45 -1.52
C SER A 78 2.66 -1.94 -1.79
N GLU A 79 3.33 -1.19 -0.92
CA GLU A 79 3.58 0.25 -1.12
C GLU A 79 4.42 0.51 -2.38
N GLN A 80 5.41 -0.35 -2.64
CA GLN A 80 6.26 -0.24 -3.81
C GLN A 80 5.46 -0.47 -5.10
N ILE A 81 4.52 -1.43 -5.12
CA ILE A 81 3.60 -1.68 -6.24
C ILE A 81 2.67 -0.48 -6.44
N GLU A 82 2.08 0.06 -5.36
CA GLU A 82 1.24 1.26 -5.43
C GLU A 82 2.00 2.46 -6.01
N GLU A 83 3.25 2.66 -5.60
CA GLU A 83 4.08 3.77 -6.09
C GLU A 83 4.43 3.60 -7.58
N ILE A 84 4.68 2.37 -8.03
CA ILE A 84 4.91 2.07 -9.46
C ILE A 84 3.64 2.39 -10.26
N LEU A 85 2.48 1.90 -9.81
CA LEU A 85 1.19 2.16 -10.46
C LEU A 85 0.86 3.65 -10.46
N ARG A 86 1.14 4.36 -9.36
CA ARG A 86 0.96 5.82 -9.26
C ARG A 86 1.82 6.55 -10.28
N LYS A 87 3.12 6.25 -10.36
CA LYS A 87 4.03 6.86 -11.34
C LYS A 87 3.60 6.60 -12.77
N SER A 88 3.19 5.37 -13.06
CA SER A 88 2.67 4.98 -14.38
C SER A 88 1.39 5.76 -14.73
N CYS A 89 0.46 5.88 -13.78
CA CYS A 89 -0.81 6.59 -13.98
C CYS A 89 -0.67 8.11 -14.05
N VAL A 90 0.25 8.72 -13.29
CA VAL A 90 0.54 10.16 -13.35
C VAL A 90 1.15 10.52 -14.70
N SER A 91 2.09 9.69 -15.20
CA SER A 91 2.61 9.82 -16.56
C SER A 91 1.52 9.67 -17.63
N TYR A 92 0.48 8.87 -17.35
CA TYR A 92 -0.62 8.64 -18.29
C TYR A 92 -1.65 9.78 -18.32
N LYS A 93 -2.01 10.36 -17.16
CA LYS A 93 -2.93 11.51 -17.08
C LYS A 93 -2.33 12.81 -17.59
N GLY A 94 -1.00 12.91 -17.64
CA GLY A 94 -0.26 13.99 -18.29
C GLY A 94 -0.15 13.83 -19.80
N GLY A 95 -1.23 13.50 -20.51
CA GLY A 95 -1.31 13.45 -21.98
C GLY A 95 -1.07 14.78 -22.71
N LYS A 96 -0.23 15.66 -22.14
CA LYS A 96 0.43 16.78 -22.79
C LYS A 96 1.91 16.72 -22.42
N SER A 97 2.77 16.66 -23.45
CA SER A 97 4.23 16.58 -23.42
C SER A 97 4.77 15.20 -23.01
N ILE A 98 4.94 14.27 -23.95
CA ILE A 98 6.10 14.20 -24.87
C ILE A 98 5.57 13.78 -26.27
N ASN A 99 5.86 14.55 -27.32
CA ASN A 99 5.58 14.30 -28.76
C ASN A 99 4.31 14.86 -29.45
N THR A 100 3.62 15.87 -28.91
CA THR A 100 2.61 16.61 -29.72
C THR A 100 2.65 18.13 -29.65
N ASN A 101 3.70 18.72 -29.08
CA ASN A 101 4.17 20.00 -29.60
C ASN A 101 5.51 19.71 -30.27
N PRO A 102 5.75 20.16 -31.53
CA PRO A 102 7.13 20.30 -31.95
C PRO A 102 7.75 21.22 -30.91
N GLU A 103 8.69 20.70 -30.12
CA GLU A 103 9.63 21.55 -29.40
C GLU A 103 10.03 22.63 -30.41
N LYS A 104 9.89 23.91 -30.04
CA LYS A 104 10.38 24.99 -30.89
C LYS A 104 11.80 24.59 -31.24
N LEU A 105 12.06 24.38 -32.52
CA LEU A 105 13.35 23.90 -33.02
C LEU A 105 14.50 24.70 -32.39
N ASP A 106 14.25 25.98 -32.14
CA ASP A 106 15.09 26.92 -31.41
C ASP A 106 15.49 26.44 -30.00
N ASP A 107 14.57 25.94 -29.17
CA ASP A 107 14.89 25.47 -27.82
C ASP A 107 15.73 24.19 -27.85
N THR A 108 15.47 23.30 -28.82
CA THR A 108 16.25 22.08 -29.03
C THR A 108 17.66 22.43 -29.56
N LEU A 109 17.78 23.38 -30.48
CA LEU A 109 19.05 23.89 -30.99
C LEU A 109 19.83 24.62 -29.89
N VAL A 110 19.18 25.48 -29.11
CA VAL A 110 19.78 26.15 -27.95
C VAL A 110 20.27 25.13 -26.94
N GLY A 111 19.52 24.06 -26.66
CA GLY A 111 19.97 22.96 -25.79
C GLY A 111 21.21 22.20 -26.30
N LEU A 112 21.29 21.97 -27.61
CA LEU A 112 22.44 21.32 -28.27
C LEU A 112 23.70 22.20 -28.24
N PHE A 113 23.57 23.50 -28.47
CA PHE A 113 24.71 24.43 -28.54
C PHE A 113 25.10 25.05 -27.19
N SER A 114 24.18 25.15 -26.23
CA SER A 114 24.46 25.62 -24.86
C SER A 114 25.23 24.59 -24.02
N ARG A 115 25.18 23.30 -24.40
CA ARG A 115 25.97 22.22 -23.78
C ARG A 115 27.48 22.27 -24.12
N ARG A 116 28.02 23.42 -24.53
CA ARG A 116 29.46 23.61 -24.71
C ARG A 116 30.20 23.65 -23.36
N ARG A 117 30.75 22.49 -23.00
CA ARG A 117 32.01 22.26 -22.26
C ARG A 117 32.31 23.20 -21.06
N GLY A 118 31.51 23.09 -20.00
CA GLY A 118 31.88 23.58 -18.68
C GLY A 118 32.91 22.66 -18.00
N GLY A 119 34.20 22.97 -18.19
CA GLY A 119 35.26 22.75 -17.21
C GLY A 119 35.60 21.31 -16.83
N GLY A 120 36.37 20.62 -17.68
CA GLY A 120 37.22 19.51 -17.23
C GLY A 120 38.18 20.01 -16.15
N ARG A 121 37.86 19.72 -14.88
CA ARG A 121 38.65 20.05 -13.70
C ARG A 121 40.03 19.38 -13.86
N ARG A 122 41.06 20.18 -14.15
CA ARG A 122 42.47 19.74 -14.18
C ARG A 122 42.77 18.96 -12.89
N ARG A 123 43.11 17.67 -13.01
CA ARG A 123 43.79 16.94 -11.93
C ARG A 123 45.16 17.59 -11.74
N LYS A 124 45.44 18.12 -10.55
CA LYS A 124 46.80 18.52 -10.17
C LYS A 124 47.62 17.26 -9.92
N ALA A 125 48.78 17.19 -10.56
CA ALA A 125 49.87 16.27 -10.24
C ALA A 125 50.54 16.68 -8.92
#